data_AF-A0A7V6HIY4-F1
#
_entry.id   AF-A0A7V6HIY4-F1
#
_cell.length_a   1.000
_cell.length_b   1.000
_cell.length_c   1.000
_cell.angle_alpha   90.00
_cell.angle_beta   90.00
_cell.angle_gamma   90.00
#
_symmetry.space_group_name_H-M   'P 1'
#
loop_
_entity.id
_entity.type
_entity.pdbx_description
1 polymer ?
#
loop_
_entity_poly.entity_id
_entity_poly.type
_entity_poly.pdbx_seq_one_letter_code
_entity_poly.pdbx_strand_id
1 'polypeptide(L)'
;QAVVNSEIRLANRNGAPEAYVNLNGGALTARYFQKGGNNAAGNTASAAIAFNGGVLRTADPSNAVSALVRTGANNTPPLLNVYAGGAVIETPGTGGGTLLDQPLCAPAGLGVASVTVTAPGSGYIAPPAVLFSGGNGSGATAIAEIDITTGTLTAIRVTSPGTGYTSAPTVVLRGGGGTAAAASAAVATSASGGLTKLGTGLLNLAAINTYTGPTIVSNGVLRLAAGNETLTPASAITLAGGTLDLGGATITNNRSVTLTGGRLVNGTLSAPAFVKSGAGAATLAVAPACVSDAALHDSYVRTLNPLLWYDPSDAATVTLDAAGRVTILLNKGTKAGMDTSINYVNGGVALSAPLLATGSLSYAASGLPMIKIDANNRGLASDDLVGITGSAARTVVTVCTRDSESDGAIVSFGAAANGQLFEIGDRHSSAVGGCFGDGNDLAMNPKNPVGTPNVYTVSVTGPKNLVAWRTGVAPSNATLTTTSTLDTGASRFFIGQRFGDPNRADFRGQIGEVLVFDRLLDENERVELQRLLVKKWMSVPSGESENTISPVTVAEGTLRLAPSAEAIAALAPTVWYDPSDPATVTTDAAGRVTALANKGTRGTSMDAGIQ
;
A
#
# COMPACT_ATOMS: atom_id res chain seq x y z
N GLN A 1 -4.71 -35.38 -5.44
CA GLN A 1 -3.29 -35.05 -5.16
C GLN A 1 -2.45 -35.68 -6.26
N ALA A 2 -1.52 -34.94 -6.86
CA ALA A 2 -0.51 -35.46 -7.76
C ALA A 2 0.83 -35.52 -7.01
N VAL A 3 1.55 -36.64 -7.10
CA VAL A 3 2.83 -36.84 -6.40
C VAL A 3 3.91 -37.20 -7.40
N VAL A 4 4.91 -36.33 -7.49
CA VAL A 4 6.14 -36.54 -8.24
C VAL A 4 7.28 -36.61 -7.22
N ASN A 5 7.73 -37.81 -6.89
CA ASN A 5 8.82 -38.03 -5.91
C ASN A 5 10.22 -37.67 -6.46
N SER A 6 10.28 -36.75 -7.42
CA SER A 6 11.49 -36.30 -8.13
C SER A 6 11.30 -34.85 -8.62
N GLU A 7 12.17 -34.39 -9.51
CA GLU A 7 12.04 -33.09 -10.19
C GLU A 7 10.98 -33.11 -11.30
N ILE A 8 10.36 -31.96 -11.53
CA ILE A 8 9.55 -31.70 -12.73
C ILE A 8 10.40 -30.90 -13.72
N ARG A 9 10.74 -31.50 -14.86
CA ARG A 9 11.54 -30.83 -15.91
C ARG A 9 10.64 -30.03 -16.85
N LEU A 10 10.95 -28.76 -17.02
CA LEU A 10 10.25 -27.81 -17.89
C LEU A 10 11.14 -27.44 -19.07
N ALA A 11 10.59 -27.50 -20.29
CA ALA A 11 11.20 -27.01 -21.52
C ALA A 11 12.67 -27.44 -21.77
N ASN A 12 13.00 -28.71 -21.50
CA ASN A 12 14.35 -29.27 -21.66
C ASN A 12 14.64 -29.73 -23.10
N ARG A 13 14.50 -28.84 -24.08
CA ARG A 13 14.85 -29.06 -25.49
C ARG A 13 15.34 -27.76 -26.14
N ASN A 14 16.23 -27.87 -27.12
CA ASN A 14 16.69 -26.72 -27.92
C ASN A 14 15.56 -26.15 -28.80
N GLY A 15 15.64 -24.85 -29.10
CA GLY A 15 14.69 -24.11 -29.92
C GLY A 15 13.82 -23.19 -29.07
N ALA A 16 12.52 -23.23 -29.30
CA ALA A 16 11.53 -22.42 -28.57
C ALA A 16 10.42 -23.27 -27.91
N PRO A 17 10.72 -24.39 -27.21
CA PRO A 17 9.68 -25.13 -26.52
C PRO A 17 9.10 -24.32 -25.36
N GLU A 18 7.80 -24.45 -25.16
CA GLU A 18 7.08 -23.83 -24.05
C GLU A 18 6.61 -24.91 -23.07
N ALA A 19 6.67 -24.62 -21.76
CA ALA A 19 6.16 -25.53 -20.73
C ALA A 19 5.41 -24.76 -19.64
N TYR A 20 4.17 -25.15 -19.38
CA TYR A 20 3.28 -24.46 -18.44
C TYR A 20 2.76 -25.43 -17.38
N VAL A 21 2.84 -25.02 -16.11
CA VAL A 21 2.27 -25.75 -14.97
C VAL A 21 1.21 -24.88 -14.32
N ASN A 22 -0.03 -25.37 -14.27
CA ASN A 22 -1.15 -24.62 -13.70
C ASN A 22 -1.63 -25.22 -12.39
N LEU A 23 -1.49 -24.46 -11.31
CA LEU A 23 -1.91 -24.83 -9.96
C LEU A 23 -3.26 -24.16 -9.66
N ASN A 24 -4.34 -24.72 -10.22
CA ASN A 24 -5.72 -24.20 -10.10
C ASN A 24 -6.53 -24.76 -8.92
N GLY A 25 -5.95 -25.69 -8.16
CA GLY A 25 -6.61 -26.41 -7.07
C GLY A 25 -5.91 -27.74 -6.77
N GLY A 26 -6.36 -28.43 -5.72
CA GLY A 26 -5.73 -29.66 -5.25
C GLY A 26 -4.29 -29.45 -4.75
N ALA A 27 -3.49 -30.51 -4.73
CA ALA A 27 -2.09 -30.46 -4.31
C ALA A 27 -1.17 -31.21 -5.28
N LEU A 28 -0.08 -30.56 -5.68
CA LEU A 28 1.05 -31.12 -6.41
C LEU A 28 2.24 -31.24 -5.45
N THR A 29 2.75 -32.46 -5.27
CA THR A 29 3.96 -32.71 -4.49
C THR A 29 5.13 -32.94 -5.45
N ALA A 30 6.21 -32.16 -5.32
CA ALA A 30 7.42 -32.27 -6.15
C ALA A 30 8.67 -31.93 -5.33
N ARG A 31 9.85 -32.44 -5.71
CA ARG A 31 11.10 -32.04 -5.05
C ARG A 31 11.49 -30.61 -5.41
N TYR A 32 11.48 -30.29 -6.70
CA TYR A 32 11.72 -28.95 -7.26
C TYR A 32 11.32 -28.96 -8.75
N PHE A 33 11.25 -27.78 -9.35
CA PHE A 33 11.15 -27.62 -10.80
C PHE A 33 12.52 -27.38 -11.41
N GLN A 34 12.82 -28.03 -12.52
CA GLN A 34 14.05 -27.79 -13.29
C GLN A 34 13.67 -27.23 -14.65
N LYS A 35 13.99 -25.96 -14.90
CA LYS A 35 13.89 -25.37 -16.24
C LYS A 35 15.17 -25.70 -17.02
N GLY A 36 15.01 -26.38 -18.16
CA GLY A 36 16.13 -26.74 -19.03
C GLY A 36 17.05 -27.83 -18.45
N GLY A 37 18.29 -27.87 -18.93
CA GLY A 37 19.32 -28.80 -18.44
C GLY A 37 20.48 -28.99 -19.43
N ASN A 38 20.17 -29.20 -20.71
CA ASN A 38 21.16 -29.43 -21.79
C ASN A 38 20.94 -28.47 -22.99
N ASN A 39 20.54 -27.23 -22.72
CA ASN A 39 20.22 -26.29 -23.80
C ASN A 39 21.47 -25.59 -24.36
N ALA A 40 21.51 -25.42 -25.67
CA ALA A 40 22.54 -24.63 -26.34
C ALA A 40 22.44 -23.13 -26.01
N ALA A 41 23.53 -22.39 -26.21
CA ALA A 41 23.51 -20.93 -26.14
C ALA A 41 22.49 -20.34 -27.14
N GLY A 42 21.79 -19.27 -26.76
CA GLY A 42 20.77 -18.63 -27.58
C GLY A 42 19.41 -19.36 -27.63
N ASN A 43 19.20 -20.37 -26.78
CA ASN A 43 17.93 -21.08 -26.68
C ASN A 43 16.80 -20.16 -26.16
N THR A 44 15.64 -20.21 -26.80
CA THR A 44 14.47 -19.35 -26.49
C THR A 44 13.33 -20.12 -25.81
N ALA A 45 13.64 -21.28 -25.22
CA ALA A 45 12.68 -22.07 -24.47
C ALA A 45 12.06 -21.26 -23.31
N SER A 46 10.74 -21.22 -23.23
CA SER A 46 10.01 -20.52 -22.18
C SER A 46 9.35 -21.50 -21.22
N ALA A 47 9.12 -21.06 -19.98
CA ALA A 47 8.29 -21.81 -19.06
C ALA A 47 7.61 -20.88 -18.06
N ALA A 48 6.44 -21.28 -17.57
CA ALA A 48 5.78 -20.58 -16.47
C ALA A 48 5.08 -21.56 -15.52
N ILE A 49 4.99 -21.14 -14.27
CA ILE A 49 4.19 -21.79 -13.23
C ILE A 49 3.11 -20.79 -12.82
N ALA A 50 1.86 -21.13 -13.11
CA ALA A 50 0.69 -20.32 -12.79
C ALA A 50 0.11 -20.76 -11.44
N PHE A 51 0.26 -19.92 -10.43
CA PHE A 51 -0.37 -20.07 -9.13
C PHE A 51 -1.77 -19.48 -9.15
N ASN A 52 -2.78 -20.32 -8.88
CA ASN A 52 -4.18 -19.91 -8.88
C ASN A 52 -5.00 -20.76 -7.90
N GLY A 53 -4.52 -20.88 -6.66
CA GLY A 53 -5.20 -21.56 -5.55
C GLY A 53 -4.85 -23.04 -5.32
N GLY A 54 -4.04 -23.64 -6.19
CA GLY A 54 -3.50 -24.99 -5.97
C GLY A 54 -2.30 -25.00 -5.01
N VAL A 55 -2.18 -26.08 -4.22
CA VAL A 55 -1.07 -26.28 -3.28
C VAL A 55 0.14 -26.88 -3.98
N LEU A 56 1.29 -26.20 -3.92
CA LEU A 56 2.58 -26.77 -4.25
C LEU A 56 3.28 -27.24 -2.97
N ARG A 57 3.38 -28.56 -2.78
CA ARG A 57 4.07 -29.17 -1.64
C ARG A 57 5.47 -29.60 -2.03
N THR A 58 6.46 -29.14 -1.28
CA THR A 58 7.85 -29.57 -1.45
C THR A 58 8.06 -30.95 -0.82
N ALA A 59 8.71 -31.86 -1.55
CA ALA A 59 8.82 -33.28 -1.17
C ALA A 59 10.08 -33.63 -0.37
N ASP A 60 11.03 -32.71 -0.19
CA ASP A 60 12.31 -32.97 0.49
C ASP A 60 12.52 -32.00 1.69
N PRO A 61 12.17 -32.43 2.91
CA PRO A 61 12.30 -31.66 4.14
C PRO A 61 13.72 -31.69 4.73
N SER A 62 14.73 -32.18 3.99
CA SER A 62 16.14 -32.18 4.42
C SER A 62 17.00 -31.21 3.60
N ASN A 63 16.38 -30.50 2.67
CA ASN A 63 17.05 -29.86 1.56
C ASN A 63 17.47 -28.42 1.86
N ALA A 64 18.47 -28.26 2.73
CA ALA A 64 18.82 -26.96 3.31
C ALA A 64 19.14 -25.79 2.35
N VAL A 65 19.34 -26.05 1.05
CA VAL A 65 19.77 -25.02 0.09
C VAL A 65 19.29 -25.26 -1.36
N SER A 66 18.35 -26.17 -1.65
CA SER A 66 17.88 -26.28 -3.04
C SER A 66 16.72 -25.34 -3.33
N ALA A 67 16.92 -24.48 -4.33
CA ALA A 67 15.85 -23.66 -4.88
C ALA A 67 14.64 -24.51 -5.34
N LEU A 68 13.43 -24.02 -5.04
CA LEU A 68 12.15 -24.58 -5.52
C LEU A 68 12.13 -24.66 -7.06
N VAL A 69 12.83 -23.73 -7.69
CA VAL A 69 13.02 -23.62 -9.13
C VAL A 69 14.50 -23.56 -9.41
N ARG A 70 14.99 -24.45 -10.26
CA ARG A 70 16.36 -24.45 -10.76
C ARG A 70 16.34 -24.13 -12.24
N THR A 71 17.26 -23.28 -12.67
CA THR A 71 17.39 -22.89 -14.07
C THR A 71 18.72 -23.41 -14.60
N GLY A 72 18.65 -24.28 -15.60
CA GLY A 72 19.84 -24.79 -16.29
C GLY A 72 20.56 -23.66 -17.02
N ALA A 73 21.87 -23.83 -17.26
CA ALA A 73 22.65 -22.88 -18.03
C ALA A 73 21.99 -22.52 -19.37
N ASN A 74 22.25 -21.31 -19.87
CA ASN A 74 21.72 -20.78 -21.14
C ASN A 74 20.17 -20.69 -21.21
N ASN A 75 19.49 -20.67 -20.07
CA ASN A 75 18.05 -20.46 -19.99
C ASN A 75 17.71 -19.26 -19.11
N THR A 76 16.58 -18.62 -19.40
CA THR A 76 15.93 -17.70 -18.47
C THR A 76 15.11 -18.51 -17.45
N PRO A 77 14.97 -18.01 -16.21
CA PRO A 77 14.10 -18.63 -15.22
C PRO A 77 12.64 -18.66 -15.68
N PRO A 78 11.84 -19.65 -15.22
CA PRO A 78 10.42 -19.66 -15.49
C PRO A 78 9.72 -18.50 -14.78
N LEU A 79 8.69 -17.94 -15.41
CA LEU A 79 7.82 -16.96 -14.76
C LEU A 79 6.95 -17.64 -13.69
N LEU A 80 6.86 -17.05 -12.50
CA LEU A 80 6.00 -17.51 -11.42
C LEU A 80 4.84 -16.54 -11.23
N ASN A 81 3.77 -16.72 -12.00
CA ASN A 81 2.63 -15.79 -11.99
C ASN A 81 1.65 -16.14 -10.87
N VAL A 82 1.28 -15.14 -10.07
CA VAL A 82 0.30 -15.25 -8.97
C VAL A 82 -1.02 -14.62 -9.40
N TYR A 83 -1.91 -15.45 -9.94
CA TYR A 83 -3.28 -15.06 -10.32
C TYR A 83 -4.20 -14.97 -9.10
N ALA A 84 -5.46 -14.57 -9.31
CA ALA A 84 -6.44 -14.27 -8.27
C ALA A 84 -6.56 -15.32 -7.14
N GLY A 85 -6.44 -16.62 -7.46
CA GLY A 85 -6.47 -17.68 -6.44
C GLY A 85 -5.23 -17.75 -5.54
N GLY A 86 -4.16 -17.06 -5.88
CA GLY A 86 -2.93 -16.96 -5.09
C GLY A 86 -1.98 -18.14 -5.22
N ALA A 87 -0.77 -17.95 -4.71
CA ALA A 87 0.24 -18.98 -4.52
C ALA A 87 0.06 -19.64 -3.17
N VAL A 88 -0.07 -20.97 -3.15
CA VAL A 88 -0.12 -21.75 -1.92
C VAL A 88 1.06 -22.71 -1.90
N ILE A 89 2.04 -22.44 -1.04
CA ILE A 89 3.29 -23.20 -0.97
C ILE A 89 3.40 -23.88 0.39
N GLU A 90 3.52 -25.20 0.37
CA GLU A 90 3.68 -26.03 1.56
C GLU A 90 5.10 -26.58 1.66
N THR A 91 5.77 -26.24 2.76
CA THR A 91 7.09 -26.76 3.10
C THR A 91 6.98 -27.64 4.35
N PRO A 92 6.94 -28.98 4.22
CA PRO A 92 6.88 -29.87 5.38
C PRO A 92 8.24 -29.99 6.09
N GLY A 93 8.21 -30.40 7.36
CA GLY A 93 9.40 -30.79 8.15
C GLY A 93 10.26 -29.63 8.66
N THR A 94 11.13 -29.91 9.64
CA THR A 94 11.97 -28.89 10.30
C THR A 94 13.41 -28.82 9.77
N GLY A 95 13.79 -29.67 8.82
CA GLY A 95 15.11 -29.66 8.20
C GLY A 95 15.20 -28.68 7.02
N GLY A 96 16.18 -27.79 7.05
CA GLY A 96 16.72 -27.14 5.85
C GLY A 96 15.90 -26.05 5.13
N GLY A 97 14.58 -26.14 5.02
CA GLY A 97 13.78 -25.13 4.31
C GLY A 97 13.92 -25.10 2.78
N THR A 98 13.03 -24.39 2.12
CA THR A 98 12.96 -24.24 0.67
C THR A 98 13.40 -22.83 0.28
N LEU A 99 14.43 -22.71 -0.56
CA LEU A 99 14.80 -21.42 -1.16
C LEU A 99 13.88 -21.10 -2.34
N LEU A 100 13.41 -19.86 -2.43
CA LEU A 100 12.74 -19.32 -3.60
C LEU A 100 13.45 -18.04 -4.02
N ASP A 101 14.38 -18.19 -4.96
CA ASP A 101 15.22 -17.13 -5.53
C ASP A 101 14.65 -16.56 -6.84
N GLN A 102 13.45 -17.01 -7.23
CA GLN A 102 12.67 -16.47 -8.33
C GLN A 102 11.49 -15.66 -7.78
N PRO A 103 11.19 -14.49 -8.37
CA PRO A 103 10.12 -13.64 -7.86
C PRO A 103 8.75 -14.28 -8.10
N LEU A 104 7.89 -14.25 -7.10
CA LEU A 104 6.45 -14.43 -7.27
C LEU A 104 5.88 -13.14 -7.85
N CYS A 105 5.45 -13.20 -9.11
CA CYS A 105 5.07 -12.03 -9.89
C CYS A 105 3.56 -11.80 -9.90
N ALA A 106 3.13 -10.55 -9.80
CA ALA A 106 1.82 -10.17 -10.32
C ALA A 106 1.80 -10.40 -11.84
N PRO A 107 0.72 -10.96 -12.41
CA PRO A 107 0.60 -11.11 -13.86
C PRO A 107 0.59 -9.73 -14.54
N ALA A 108 1.42 -9.56 -15.56
CA ALA A 108 1.54 -8.31 -16.31
C ALA A 108 0.62 -8.28 -17.54
N GLY A 109 0.01 -7.12 -17.80
CA GLY A 109 -0.82 -6.87 -18.98
C GLY A 109 -2.15 -7.61 -18.97
N LEU A 110 -2.67 -7.92 -20.17
CA LEU A 110 -3.90 -8.69 -20.32
C LEU A 110 -3.61 -10.20 -20.39
N GLY A 111 -4.57 -10.99 -19.93
CA GLY A 111 -4.64 -12.44 -20.11
C GLY A 111 -5.97 -12.83 -20.76
N VAL A 112 -6.06 -14.05 -21.28
CA VAL A 112 -7.31 -14.64 -21.76
C VAL A 112 -8.26 -14.80 -20.58
N ALA A 113 -9.31 -14.00 -20.55
CA ALA A 113 -10.27 -13.96 -19.45
C ALA A 113 -11.37 -15.00 -19.60
N SER A 114 -11.83 -15.23 -20.83
CA SER A 114 -12.87 -16.19 -21.14
C SER A 114 -12.76 -16.69 -22.58
N VAL A 115 -13.40 -17.84 -22.82
CA VAL A 115 -13.60 -18.38 -24.17
C VAL A 115 -15.07 -18.75 -24.31
N THR A 116 -15.74 -18.15 -25.28
CA THR A 116 -17.15 -18.41 -25.58
C THR A 116 -17.24 -19.38 -26.74
N VAL A 117 -18.00 -20.47 -26.57
CA VAL A 117 -18.35 -21.37 -27.67
C VAL A 117 -19.38 -20.66 -28.55
N THR A 118 -19.03 -20.41 -29.81
CA THR A 118 -19.90 -19.72 -30.77
C THR A 118 -20.60 -20.69 -31.72
N ALA A 119 -20.04 -21.88 -31.89
CA ALA A 119 -20.69 -23.01 -32.52
C ALA A 119 -20.27 -24.31 -31.79
N PRO A 120 -21.22 -25.11 -31.28
CA PRO A 120 -20.89 -26.31 -30.51
C PRO A 120 -20.35 -27.47 -31.37
N GLY A 121 -20.58 -27.44 -32.68
CA GLY A 121 -20.23 -28.55 -33.57
C GLY A 121 -21.00 -29.84 -33.24
N SER A 122 -20.54 -30.97 -33.78
CA SER A 122 -21.10 -32.29 -33.52
C SER A 122 -20.09 -33.42 -33.73
N GLY A 123 -20.40 -34.62 -33.23
CA GLY A 123 -19.62 -35.85 -33.41
C GLY A 123 -18.40 -36.00 -32.51
N TYR A 124 -18.25 -35.17 -31.47
CA TYR A 124 -17.15 -35.30 -30.52
C TYR A 124 -17.30 -36.56 -29.66
N ILE A 125 -16.27 -37.39 -29.66
CA ILE A 125 -16.16 -38.60 -28.81
C ILE A 125 -15.18 -38.41 -27.65
N ALA A 126 -14.43 -37.30 -27.66
CA ALA A 126 -13.57 -36.84 -26.59
C ALA A 126 -13.40 -35.31 -26.69
N PRO A 127 -13.11 -34.59 -25.60
CA PRO A 127 -12.84 -33.16 -25.68
C PRO A 127 -11.68 -32.84 -26.63
N PRO A 128 -11.81 -31.85 -27.54
CA PRO A 128 -10.69 -31.41 -28.37
C PRO A 128 -9.63 -30.68 -27.53
N ALA A 129 -8.39 -30.70 -27.99
CA ALA A 129 -7.35 -29.85 -27.45
C ALA A 129 -7.63 -28.38 -27.82
N VAL A 130 -7.48 -27.48 -26.85
CA VAL A 130 -7.64 -26.03 -27.05
C VAL A 130 -6.27 -25.38 -27.19
N LEU A 131 -6.03 -24.73 -28.32
CA LEU A 131 -4.79 -24.00 -28.60
C LEU A 131 -5.11 -22.52 -28.82
N PHE A 132 -4.29 -21.64 -28.26
CA PHE A 132 -4.36 -20.20 -28.51
C PHE A 132 -3.23 -19.80 -29.46
N SER A 133 -3.52 -18.91 -30.42
CA SER A 133 -2.53 -18.37 -31.34
C SER A 133 -2.77 -16.89 -31.60
N GLY A 134 -1.69 -16.10 -31.75
CA GLY A 134 -1.77 -14.65 -31.93
C GLY A 134 -2.01 -13.88 -30.64
N GLY A 135 -2.42 -12.61 -30.75
CA GLY A 135 -2.69 -11.74 -29.61
C GLY A 135 -1.45 -11.20 -28.87
N ASN A 136 -0.24 -11.48 -29.38
CA ASN A 136 1.08 -11.13 -28.83
C ASN A 136 1.41 -11.69 -27.43
N GLY A 137 0.48 -12.42 -26.80
CA GLY A 137 0.70 -13.06 -25.49
C GLY A 137 1.10 -14.52 -25.60
N SER A 138 1.40 -15.12 -24.44
CA SER A 138 1.77 -16.54 -24.32
C SER A 138 1.25 -17.14 -23.01
N GLY A 139 1.26 -18.47 -22.92
CA GLY A 139 0.94 -19.21 -21.70
C GLY A 139 -0.52 -19.31 -21.31
N ALA A 140 -1.45 -18.88 -22.17
CA ALA A 140 -2.85 -19.19 -21.97
C ALA A 140 -3.11 -20.68 -22.23
N THR A 141 -3.89 -21.31 -21.37
CA THR A 141 -4.30 -22.71 -21.51
C THR A 141 -5.77 -22.85 -21.16
N ALA A 142 -6.44 -23.81 -21.77
CA ALA A 142 -7.85 -24.10 -21.50
C ALA A 142 -8.15 -25.59 -21.72
N ILE A 143 -9.24 -26.05 -21.12
CA ILE A 143 -9.80 -27.38 -21.37
C ILE A 143 -11.15 -27.23 -22.05
N ALA A 144 -11.41 -28.06 -23.05
CA ALA A 144 -12.73 -28.20 -23.65
C ALA A 144 -13.58 -29.16 -22.81
N GLU A 145 -14.88 -28.93 -22.80
CA GLU A 145 -15.88 -29.81 -22.21
C GLU A 145 -16.89 -30.17 -23.30
N ILE A 146 -17.30 -31.44 -23.33
CA ILE A 146 -18.28 -31.94 -24.30
C ILE A 146 -19.42 -32.62 -23.56
N ASP A 147 -20.58 -32.65 -24.19
CA ASP A 147 -21.62 -33.61 -23.85
C ASP A 147 -21.39 -34.86 -24.71
N ILE A 148 -20.99 -35.96 -24.06
CA ILE A 148 -20.69 -37.23 -24.74
C ILE A 148 -21.94 -37.87 -25.35
N THR A 149 -23.14 -37.53 -24.86
CA THR A 149 -24.40 -38.10 -25.34
C THR A 149 -24.80 -37.46 -26.66
N THR A 150 -24.68 -36.13 -26.75
CA THR A 150 -25.02 -35.38 -27.96
C THR A 150 -23.82 -35.19 -28.90
N GLY A 151 -22.61 -35.44 -28.42
CA GLY A 151 -21.36 -35.27 -29.17
C GLY A 151 -21.02 -33.81 -29.46
N THR A 152 -21.42 -32.88 -28.58
CA THR A 152 -21.29 -31.42 -28.80
C THR A 152 -20.31 -30.78 -27.83
N LEU A 153 -19.62 -29.71 -28.25
CA LEU A 153 -18.79 -28.88 -27.38
C LEU A 153 -19.69 -27.97 -26.54
N THR A 154 -19.61 -28.10 -25.22
CA THR A 154 -20.49 -27.38 -24.28
C THR A 154 -19.81 -26.18 -23.64
N ALA A 155 -18.51 -26.27 -23.35
CA ALA A 155 -17.75 -25.18 -22.75
C ALA A 155 -16.26 -25.26 -23.08
N ILE A 156 -15.57 -24.12 -22.91
CA ILE A 156 -14.11 -24.06 -22.86
C ILE A 156 -13.72 -23.30 -21.59
N ARG A 157 -13.13 -24.01 -20.64
CA ARG A 157 -12.72 -23.45 -19.35
C ARG A 157 -11.25 -23.05 -19.42
N VAL A 158 -10.98 -21.75 -19.32
CA VAL A 158 -9.63 -21.22 -19.17
C VAL A 158 -9.01 -21.77 -17.88
N THR A 159 -7.82 -22.37 -18.00
CA THR A 159 -7.05 -22.92 -16.89
C THR A 159 -5.82 -22.09 -16.57
N SER A 160 -5.39 -21.22 -17.48
CA SER A 160 -4.42 -20.16 -17.21
C SER A 160 -4.72 -19.01 -18.16
N PRO A 161 -4.84 -17.76 -17.67
CA PRO A 161 -5.00 -16.61 -18.55
C PRO A 161 -3.78 -16.33 -19.44
N GLY A 162 -2.61 -16.86 -19.08
CA GLY A 162 -1.35 -16.46 -19.70
C GLY A 162 -0.98 -15.01 -19.36
N THR A 163 -0.06 -14.43 -20.13
CA THR A 163 0.44 -13.07 -19.93
C THR A 163 0.81 -12.40 -21.24
N GLY A 164 0.79 -11.06 -21.25
CA GLY A 164 1.31 -10.25 -22.36
C GLY A 164 0.38 -10.14 -23.56
N TYR A 165 -0.89 -10.54 -23.44
CA TYR A 165 -1.84 -10.36 -24.53
C TYR A 165 -2.15 -8.86 -24.73
N THR A 166 -2.17 -8.42 -25.98
CA THR A 166 -2.58 -7.06 -26.37
C THR A 166 -3.88 -7.05 -27.17
N SER A 167 -4.31 -8.21 -27.64
CA SER A 167 -5.60 -8.45 -28.28
C SER A 167 -6.04 -9.90 -28.06
N ALA A 168 -7.31 -10.20 -28.33
CA ALA A 168 -7.83 -11.56 -28.20
C ALA A 168 -7.11 -12.53 -29.15
N PRO A 169 -6.59 -13.66 -28.65
CA PRO A 169 -6.01 -14.68 -29.53
C PRO A 169 -7.09 -15.46 -30.30
N THR A 170 -6.70 -16.08 -31.40
CA THR A 170 -7.51 -17.07 -32.09
C THR A 170 -7.55 -18.36 -31.27
N VAL A 171 -8.74 -18.96 -31.14
CA VAL A 171 -8.95 -20.26 -30.50
C VAL A 171 -8.97 -21.34 -31.58
N VAL A 172 -8.08 -22.32 -31.49
CA VAL A 172 -7.99 -23.46 -32.40
C VAL A 172 -8.31 -24.74 -31.65
N LEU A 173 -9.30 -25.48 -32.12
CA LEU A 173 -9.70 -26.77 -31.56
C LEU A 173 -9.14 -27.90 -32.42
N ARG A 174 -8.45 -28.87 -31.80
CA ARG A 174 -7.81 -30.00 -32.51
C ARG A 174 -8.15 -31.34 -31.89
N GLY A 175 -8.43 -32.33 -32.73
CA GLY A 175 -8.76 -33.69 -32.29
C GLY A 175 -10.20 -33.83 -31.80
N GLY A 176 -10.46 -34.84 -30.95
CA GLY A 176 -11.79 -35.09 -30.37
C GLY A 176 -12.82 -35.78 -31.28
N GLY A 177 -12.51 -35.94 -32.57
CA GLY A 177 -13.33 -36.68 -33.55
C GLY A 177 -14.53 -35.90 -34.14
N GLY A 178 -14.89 -34.75 -33.55
CA GLY A 178 -15.99 -33.91 -34.02
C GLY A 178 -15.60 -32.92 -35.13
N THR A 179 -16.59 -32.21 -35.65
CA THR A 179 -16.44 -31.20 -36.71
C THR A 179 -17.23 -29.93 -36.41
N ALA A 180 -16.89 -28.84 -37.12
CA ALA A 180 -17.63 -27.57 -37.15
C ALA A 180 -17.84 -26.85 -35.79
N ALA A 181 -16.96 -27.07 -34.81
CA ALA A 181 -16.96 -26.23 -33.60
C ALA A 181 -16.20 -24.92 -33.82
N ALA A 182 -16.67 -23.86 -33.18
CA ALA A 182 -16.04 -22.54 -33.20
C ALA A 182 -16.11 -21.90 -31.81
N ALA A 183 -15.10 -21.09 -31.48
CA ALA A 183 -15.03 -20.36 -30.23
C ALA A 183 -14.28 -19.03 -30.40
N SER A 184 -14.58 -18.08 -29.54
CA SER A 184 -13.92 -16.77 -29.48
C SER A 184 -13.36 -16.50 -28.08
N ALA A 185 -12.15 -15.95 -28.02
CA ALA A 185 -11.52 -15.55 -26.77
C ALA A 185 -11.79 -14.07 -26.47
N ALA A 186 -11.82 -13.71 -25.19
CA ALA A 186 -11.77 -12.34 -24.72
C ALA A 186 -10.57 -12.17 -23.78
N VAL A 187 -9.99 -10.96 -23.75
CA VAL A 187 -8.85 -10.62 -22.89
C VAL A 187 -9.24 -9.53 -21.90
N ALA A 188 -8.69 -9.61 -20.69
CA ALA A 188 -8.87 -8.61 -19.64
C ALA A 188 -7.62 -8.53 -18.76
N THR A 189 -7.55 -7.52 -17.91
CA THR A 189 -6.49 -7.42 -16.89
C THR A 189 -6.55 -8.62 -15.96
N SER A 190 -5.41 -9.27 -15.75
CA SER A 190 -5.33 -10.41 -14.83
C SER A 190 -5.18 -9.90 -13.41
N ALA A 191 -6.12 -10.25 -12.53
CA ALA A 191 -6.01 -9.91 -11.11
C ALA A 191 -4.88 -10.71 -10.45
N SER A 192 -4.09 -10.03 -9.60
CA SER A 192 -3.03 -10.66 -8.82
C SER A 192 -3.57 -11.18 -7.48
N GLY A 193 -3.17 -12.39 -7.11
CA GLY A 193 -3.47 -12.98 -5.80
C GLY A 193 -2.34 -12.76 -4.79
N GLY A 194 -2.42 -13.50 -3.68
CA GLY A 194 -1.45 -13.43 -2.58
C GLY A 194 -0.55 -14.66 -2.45
N LEU A 195 0.22 -14.72 -1.36
CA LEU A 195 1.02 -15.87 -0.97
C LEU A 195 0.46 -16.49 0.32
N THR A 196 0.18 -17.78 0.32
CA THR A 196 -0.12 -18.57 1.52
C THR A 196 0.98 -19.58 1.79
N LYS A 197 1.68 -19.41 2.90
CA LYS A 197 2.71 -20.32 3.39
C LYS A 197 2.10 -21.36 4.33
N LEU A 198 2.23 -22.63 3.96
CA LEU A 198 1.80 -23.81 4.73
C LEU A 198 3.00 -24.67 5.15
N GLY A 199 2.73 -25.67 5.99
CA GLY A 199 3.72 -26.65 6.44
C GLY A 199 4.68 -26.10 7.50
N THR A 200 5.25 -26.99 8.30
CA THR A 200 6.08 -26.66 9.48
C THR A 200 7.49 -26.15 9.15
N GLY A 201 7.94 -26.30 7.90
CA GLY A 201 9.27 -25.92 7.46
C GLY A 201 9.43 -24.45 7.10
N LEU A 202 10.65 -24.12 6.68
CA LEU A 202 11.04 -22.79 6.23
C LEU A 202 10.76 -22.62 4.72
N LEU A 203 10.16 -21.49 4.33
CA LEU A 203 10.22 -20.95 2.98
C LEU A 203 11.06 -19.67 3.03
N ASN A 204 12.17 -19.65 2.30
CA ASN A 204 13.11 -18.55 2.26
C ASN A 204 12.96 -17.77 0.95
N LEU A 205 12.33 -16.59 1.00
CA LEU A 205 12.12 -15.72 -0.17
C LEU A 205 13.38 -14.88 -0.41
N ALA A 206 14.13 -15.21 -1.47
CA ALA A 206 15.38 -14.57 -1.85
C ALA A 206 15.27 -13.73 -3.14
N ALA A 207 14.05 -13.36 -3.52
CA ALA A 207 13.76 -12.43 -4.61
C ALA A 207 12.71 -11.38 -4.18
N ILE A 208 12.70 -10.25 -4.89
CA ILE A 208 11.68 -9.19 -4.76
C ILE A 208 10.38 -9.69 -5.38
N ASN A 209 9.30 -9.79 -4.58
CA ASN A 209 8.02 -10.30 -5.05
C ASN A 209 7.06 -9.15 -5.39
N THR A 210 6.27 -9.31 -6.46
CA THR A 210 5.38 -8.24 -6.97
C THR A 210 3.89 -8.58 -6.90
N TYR A 211 3.51 -9.77 -6.40
CA TYR A 211 2.11 -10.11 -6.17
C TYR A 211 1.43 -9.08 -5.24
N THR A 212 0.15 -8.79 -5.44
CA THR A 212 -0.53 -7.71 -4.69
C THR A 212 -1.56 -8.18 -3.67
N GLY A 213 -1.92 -9.47 -3.68
CA GLY A 213 -2.82 -10.05 -2.68
C GLY A 213 -2.14 -10.32 -1.33
N PRO A 214 -2.87 -10.90 -0.37
CA PRO A 214 -2.39 -11.03 1.01
C PRO A 214 -1.24 -12.04 1.16
N THR A 215 -0.32 -11.77 2.07
CA THR A 215 0.70 -12.70 2.54
C THR A 215 0.22 -13.37 3.84
N ILE A 216 -0.09 -14.66 3.79
CA ILE A 216 -0.60 -15.46 4.90
C ILE A 216 0.46 -16.47 5.34
N VAL A 217 0.89 -16.39 6.60
CA VAL A 217 1.83 -17.34 7.21
C VAL A 217 1.06 -18.25 8.18
N SER A 218 0.56 -19.35 7.65
CA SER A 218 -0.29 -20.27 8.42
C SER A 218 0.51 -21.20 9.33
N ASN A 219 1.69 -21.65 8.92
CA ASN A 219 2.55 -22.52 9.72
C ASN A 219 4.02 -22.43 9.28
N GLY A 220 4.93 -22.92 10.13
CA GLY A 220 6.37 -22.94 9.89
C GLY A 220 6.97 -21.54 9.86
N VAL A 221 8.02 -21.35 9.05
CA VAL A 221 8.72 -20.06 8.92
C VAL A 221 8.62 -19.56 7.48
N LEU A 222 8.25 -18.29 7.31
CA LEU A 222 8.48 -17.52 6.09
C LEU A 222 9.63 -16.55 6.37
N ARG A 223 10.76 -16.67 5.68
CA ARG A 223 11.91 -15.76 5.82
C ARG A 223 12.05 -14.83 4.63
N LEU A 224 12.34 -13.57 4.89
CA LEU A 224 12.68 -12.56 3.89
C LEU A 224 14.21 -12.47 3.76
N ALA A 225 14.78 -13.10 2.73
CA ALA A 225 16.22 -13.09 2.47
C ALA A 225 16.65 -12.08 1.39
N ALA A 226 15.72 -11.46 0.66
CA ALA A 226 16.02 -10.42 -0.33
C ALA A 226 16.11 -9.01 0.27
N GLY A 227 15.99 -8.86 1.59
CA GLY A 227 16.04 -7.57 2.29
C GLY A 227 14.72 -6.80 2.26
N ASN A 228 14.82 -5.46 2.29
CA ASN A 228 13.70 -4.55 2.57
C ASN A 228 12.56 -4.58 1.52
N GLU A 229 12.84 -5.04 0.31
CA GLU A 229 11.90 -5.04 -0.82
C GLU A 229 11.32 -6.44 -1.09
N THR A 230 11.56 -7.42 -0.20
CA THR A 230 11.11 -8.81 -0.44
C THR A 230 9.58 -8.91 -0.59
N LEU A 231 8.81 -8.11 0.15
CA LEU A 231 7.35 -8.04 0.09
C LEU A 231 6.91 -6.66 -0.40
N THR A 232 5.85 -6.60 -1.21
CA THR A 232 5.26 -5.33 -1.62
C THR A 232 4.59 -4.61 -0.44
N PRO A 233 4.73 -3.26 -0.31
CA PRO A 233 4.03 -2.47 0.69
C PRO A 233 2.50 -2.51 0.58
N ALA A 234 1.94 -3.02 -0.52
CA ALA A 234 0.49 -3.09 -0.72
C ALA A 234 -0.15 -4.39 -0.19
N SER A 235 0.65 -5.40 0.20
CA SER A 235 0.15 -6.71 0.61
C SER A 235 -0.26 -6.72 2.09
N ALA A 236 -1.51 -7.05 2.38
CA ALA A 236 -1.92 -7.34 3.76
C ALA A 236 -1.14 -8.55 4.30
N ILE A 237 -0.67 -8.49 5.55
CA ILE A 237 0.08 -9.60 6.18
C ILE A 237 -0.79 -10.24 7.26
N THR A 238 -0.92 -11.57 7.23
CA THR A 238 -1.64 -12.35 8.24
C THR A 238 -0.75 -13.45 8.80
N LEU A 239 -0.45 -13.38 10.10
CA LEU A 239 0.30 -14.41 10.84
C LEU A 239 -0.70 -15.32 11.56
N ALA A 240 -1.26 -16.26 10.80
CA ALA A 240 -2.33 -17.14 11.28
C ALA A 240 -1.85 -18.20 12.29
N GLY A 241 -0.57 -18.60 12.20
CA GLY A 241 0.04 -19.55 13.13
C GLY A 241 1.54 -19.78 12.94
N GLY A 242 2.11 -19.34 11.80
CA GLY A 242 3.54 -19.44 11.54
C GLY A 242 4.34 -18.19 11.93
N THR A 243 5.66 -18.27 11.73
CA THR A 243 6.61 -17.19 11.99
C THR A 243 6.98 -16.46 10.71
N LEU A 244 6.83 -15.14 10.69
CA LEU A 244 7.46 -14.27 9.71
C LEU A 244 8.82 -13.79 10.26
N ASP A 245 9.89 -14.20 9.61
CA ASP A 245 11.28 -13.84 9.91
C ASP A 245 11.75 -12.81 8.87
N LEU A 246 12.01 -11.57 9.31
CA LEU A 246 12.36 -10.49 8.39
C LEU A 246 13.83 -10.53 7.95
N GLY A 247 14.65 -11.47 8.44
CA GLY A 247 16.04 -11.61 7.98
C GLY A 247 16.95 -10.40 8.28
N GLY A 248 16.59 -9.58 9.27
CA GLY A 248 17.23 -8.30 9.59
C GLY A 248 16.67 -7.11 8.79
N ALA A 249 15.69 -7.32 7.91
CA ALA A 249 15.14 -6.28 7.06
C ALA A 249 14.28 -5.27 7.83
N THR A 250 14.20 -4.06 7.28
CA THR A 250 13.23 -3.03 7.67
C THR A 250 12.17 -2.93 6.57
N ILE A 251 10.95 -3.37 6.88
CA ILE A 251 9.81 -3.41 5.98
C ILE A 251 8.82 -2.30 6.34
N THR A 252 8.36 -1.56 5.34
CA THR A 252 7.19 -0.68 5.45
C THR A 252 6.04 -1.33 4.69
N ASN A 253 4.94 -1.60 5.40
CA ASN A 253 3.70 -2.08 4.83
C ASN A 253 2.62 -1.01 4.97
N ASN A 254 1.86 -0.75 3.92
CA ASN A 254 0.79 0.25 3.91
C ASN A 254 -0.58 -0.37 4.25
N ARG A 255 -0.61 -1.64 4.66
CA ARG A 255 -1.80 -2.36 5.12
C ARG A 255 -1.63 -2.85 6.55
N SER A 256 -2.73 -3.05 7.25
CA SER A 256 -2.72 -3.63 8.59
C SER A 256 -2.12 -5.04 8.59
N VAL A 257 -1.41 -5.36 9.67
CA VAL A 257 -0.85 -6.68 9.94
C VAL A 257 -1.78 -7.40 10.93
N THR A 258 -2.35 -8.54 10.54
CA THR A 258 -3.20 -9.35 11.42
C THR A 258 -2.40 -10.50 12.01
N LEU A 259 -2.48 -10.72 13.32
CA LEU A 259 -1.88 -11.85 14.00
C LEU A 259 -3.01 -12.68 14.60
N THR A 260 -3.20 -13.92 14.16
CA THR A 260 -4.20 -14.82 14.77
C THR A 260 -3.56 -15.76 15.80
N GLY A 261 -2.34 -16.23 15.54
CA GLY A 261 -1.56 -17.08 16.45
C GLY A 261 -0.06 -17.21 16.10
N GLY A 262 0.45 -16.42 15.16
CA GLY A 262 1.83 -16.48 14.66
C GLY A 262 2.81 -15.49 15.32
N ARG A 263 4.05 -15.46 14.81
CA ARG A 263 5.17 -14.68 15.38
C ARG A 263 5.86 -13.80 14.34
N LEU A 264 6.31 -12.61 14.74
CA LEU A 264 7.13 -11.71 13.91
C LEU A 264 8.51 -11.55 14.55
N VAL A 265 9.58 -11.75 13.78
CA VAL A 265 10.95 -11.80 14.34
C VAL A 265 11.99 -11.20 13.40
N ASN A 266 13.17 -10.89 13.98
CA ASN A 266 14.41 -10.63 13.26
C ASN A 266 14.31 -9.53 12.20
N GLY A 267 13.94 -8.32 12.61
CA GLY A 267 13.88 -7.11 11.76
C GLY A 267 12.79 -6.15 12.22
N THR A 268 12.54 -5.10 11.44
CA THR A 268 11.56 -4.05 11.76
C THR A 268 10.43 -4.09 10.74
N LEU A 269 9.16 -4.03 11.19
CA LEU A 269 7.99 -3.89 10.33
C LEU A 269 7.19 -2.66 10.78
N SER A 270 7.02 -1.70 9.89
CA SER A 270 6.10 -0.57 10.06
C SER A 270 4.79 -0.89 9.32
N ALA A 271 3.67 -0.61 9.96
CA ALA A 271 2.33 -0.78 9.38
C ALA A 271 1.34 0.20 10.03
N PRO A 272 0.26 0.61 9.34
CA PRO A 272 -0.78 1.47 9.91
C PRO A 272 -1.42 0.89 11.19
N ALA A 273 -1.47 -0.44 11.31
CA ALA A 273 -1.97 -1.11 12.51
C ALA A 273 -1.44 -2.55 12.62
N PHE A 274 -1.31 -3.03 13.85
CA PHE A 274 -1.14 -4.44 14.18
C PHE A 274 -2.38 -4.92 14.93
N VAL A 275 -3.10 -5.89 14.37
CA VAL A 275 -4.37 -6.41 14.89
C VAL A 275 -4.16 -7.82 15.41
N LYS A 276 -4.26 -8.04 16.72
CA LYS A 276 -4.35 -9.40 17.30
C LYS A 276 -5.80 -9.86 17.26
N SER A 277 -6.06 -10.99 16.61
CA SER A 277 -7.35 -11.69 16.62
C SER A 277 -7.15 -13.13 17.14
N GLY A 278 -8.21 -13.76 17.65
CA GLY A 278 -8.16 -15.15 18.14
C GLY A 278 -7.38 -15.36 19.45
N ALA A 279 -7.43 -16.58 19.98
CA ALA A 279 -6.78 -16.97 21.23
C ALA A 279 -5.24 -17.02 21.12
N GLY A 280 -4.53 -17.05 22.25
CA GLY A 280 -3.07 -17.18 22.30
C GLY A 280 -2.28 -15.86 22.24
N ALA A 281 -0.96 -15.96 22.34
CA ALA A 281 -0.06 -14.80 22.38
C ALA A 281 0.51 -14.48 20.98
N ALA A 282 0.65 -13.20 20.65
CA ALA A 282 1.50 -12.73 19.57
C ALA A 282 2.73 -12.06 20.17
N THR A 283 3.93 -12.47 19.73
CA THR A 283 5.18 -11.88 20.18
C THR A 283 5.70 -10.93 19.10
N LEU A 284 5.74 -9.64 19.43
CA LEU A 284 6.49 -8.63 18.68
C LEU A 284 7.89 -8.57 19.32
N ALA A 285 8.89 -9.14 18.65
CA ALA A 285 10.26 -9.20 19.19
C ALA A 285 11.01 -7.84 19.12
N VAL A 286 10.35 -6.79 18.64
CA VAL A 286 10.87 -5.43 18.53
C VAL A 286 9.82 -4.48 19.09
N ALA A 287 10.25 -3.53 19.92
CA ALA A 287 9.37 -2.47 20.42
C ALA A 287 8.80 -1.72 19.20
N PRO A 288 7.47 -1.60 19.03
CA PRO A 288 6.94 -0.75 17.99
C PRO A 288 7.44 0.67 18.23
N ALA A 289 8.19 1.21 17.26
CA ALA A 289 8.52 2.62 17.29
C ALA A 289 7.22 3.39 17.04
N CYS A 290 6.72 4.09 18.06
CA CYS A 290 5.69 5.09 17.86
C CYS A 290 6.36 6.24 17.09
N VAL A 291 6.24 6.20 15.76
CA VAL A 291 6.60 7.35 14.94
C VAL A 291 5.65 8.49 15.27
N SER A 292 6.17 9.71 15.38
CA SER A 292 5.35 10.89 15.66
C SER A 292 4.24 11.04 14.61
N ASP A 293 3.13 11.69 14.98
CA ASP A 293 2.04 11.95 14.03
C ASP A 293 2.52 12.69 12.77
N ALA A 294 3.56 13.53 12.90
CA ALA A 294 4.23 14.19 11.78
C ALA A 294 4.96 13.20 10.86
N ALA A 295 5.66 12.20 11.41
CA ALA A 295 6.35 11.18 10.62
C ALA A 295 5.36 10.23 9.92
N LEU A 296 4.26 9.85 10.58
CA LEU A 296 3.16 9.09 9.95
C LEU A 296 2.53 9.87 8.79
N HIS A 297 2.24 11.14 9.03
CA HIS A 297 1.73 12.05 8.02
C HIS A 297 2.67 12.13 6.81
N ASP A 298 3.95 12.43 7.03
CA ASP A 298 4.92 12.58 5.95
C ASP A 298 5.10 11.30 5.13
N SER A 299 5.16 10.14 5.80
CA SER A 299 5.24 8.85 5.12
C SER A 299 4.01 8.61 4.25
N TYR A 300 2.81 8.87 4.79
CA TYR A 300 1.57 8.64 4.06
C TYR A 300 1.42 9.58 2.85
N VAL A 301 1.68 10.88 3.03
CA VAL A 301 1.63 11.86 1.94
C VAL A 301 2.56 11.48 0.79
N ARG A 302 3.76 10.99 1.08
CA ARG A 302 4.69 10.49 0.05
C ARG A 302 4.10 9.34 -0.77
N THR A 303 3.30 8.46 -0.17
CA THR A 303 2.64 7.38 -0.93
C THR A 303 1.57 7.89 -1.89
N LEU A 304 0.97 9.05 -1.60
CA LEU A 304 -0.06 9.65 -2.45
C LEU A 304 0.52 10.40 -3.65
N ASN A 305 1.83 10.68 -3.66
CA ASN A 305 2.55 11.40 -4.71
C ASN A 305 1.91 12.74 -5.12
N PRO A 306 1.72 13.70 -4.18
CA PRO A 306 1.19 15.01 -4.52
C PRO A 306 2.10 15.73 -5.53
N LEU A 307 1.49 16.48 -6.45
CA LEU A 307 2.19 17.35 -7.39
C LEU A 307 2.90 18.49 -6.64
N LEU A 308 2.14 19.17 -5.78
CA LEU A 308 2.65 20.20 -4.86
C LEU A 308 2.35 19.81 -3.42
N TRP A 309 3.32 20.01 -2.54
CA TRP A 309 3.22 19.79 -1.10
C TRP A 309 4.05 20.85 -0.37
N TYR A 310 3.35 21.79 0.27
CA TYR A 310 3.95 22.90 1.02
C TYR A 310 3.67 22.74 2.51
N ASP A 311 4.75 22.71 3.31
CA ASP A 311 4.69 22.43 4.74
C ASP A 311 5.63 23.38 5.52
N PRO A 312 5.18 24.61 5.88
CA PRO A 312 5.94 25.55 6.69
C PRO A 312 6.36 25.04 8.07
N SER A 313 5.82 23.90 8.54
CA SER A 313 6.29 23.29 9.79
C SER A 313 7.61 22.55 9.63
N ASP A 314 7.97 22.18 8.40
CA ASP A 314 9.25 21.59 8.05
C ASP A 314 10.29 22.70 7.83
N ALA A 315 11.07 23.00 8.86
CA ALA A 315 12.07 24.07 8.83
C ALA A 315 13.10 23.91 7.70
N ALA A 316 13.34 22.69 7.20
CA ALA A 316 14.26 22.46 6.08
C ALA A 316 13.71 23.01 4.75
N THR A 317 12.40 23.26 4.67
CA THR A 317 11.74 23.84 3.50
C THR A 317 11.59 25.35 3.56
N VAL A 318 11.92 25.99 4.68
CA VAL A 318 11.63 27.40 4.91
C VAL A 318 12.92 28.22 4.91
N THR A 319 13.00 29.24 4.04
CA THR A 319 14.04 30.27 4.12
C THR A 319 13.45 31.57 4.64
N LEU A 320 14.02 32.10 5.72
CA LEU A 320 13.59 33.34 6.35
C LEU A 320 14.52 34.50 6.04
N ASP A 321 13.98 35.71 5.91
CA ASP A 321 14.76 36.94 6.00
C ASP A 321 15.07 37.32 7.47
N ALA A 322 15.82 38.40 7.66
CA ALA A 322 16.20 38.90 8.99
C ALA A 322 14.98 39.36 9.83
N ALA A 323 13.82 39.58 9.22
CA ALA A 323 12.58 39.94 9.89
C ALA A 323 11.68 38.72 10.16
N GLY A 324 12.16 37.49 9.92
CA GLY A 324 11.41 36.25 10.13
C GLY A 324 10.37 35.97 9.05
N ARG A 325 10.49 36.59 7.87
CA ARG A 325 9.54 36.42 6.77
C ARG A 325 9.98 35.32 5.82
N VAL A 326 9.03 34.52 5.36
CA VAL A 326 9.23 33.40 4.44
C VAL A 326 9.51 33.93 3.04
N THR A 327 10.78 33.91 2.68
CA THR A 327 11.28 34.31 1.37
C THR A 327 11.24 33.15 0.37
N ILE A 328 11.39 31.92 0.87
CA ILE A 328 11.29 30.68 0.11
C ILE A 328 10.54 29.63 0.92
N LEU A 329 9.65 28.90 0.26
CA LEU A 329 9.05 27.66 0.76
C LEU A 329 9.23 26.55 -0.28
N LEU A 330 9.96 25.49 0.06
CA LEU A 330 10.25 24.40 -0.87
C LEU A 330 9.04 23.50 -1.06
N ASN A 331 8.77 23.15 -2.32
CA ASN A 331 7.83 22.09 -2.66
C ASN A 331 8.43 20.71 -2.29
N LYS A 332 7.72 19.93 -1.46
CA LYS A 332 8.04 18.54 -1.10
C LYS A 332 7.41 17.51 -2.06
N GLY A 333 6.57 17.97 -2.99
CA GLY A 333 5.85 17.15 -3.97
C GLY A 333 6.73 16.64 -5.11
N THR A 334 6.10 16.02 -6.11
CA THR A 334 6.80 15.41 -7.25
C THR A 334 7.36 16.42 -8.25
N LYS A 335 6.87 17.66 -8.22
CA LYS A 335 7.34 18.73 -9.12
C LYS A 335 8.55 19.46 -8.52
N ALA A 336 9.68 19.45 -9.22
CA ALA A 336 10.86 20.24 -8.82
C ALA A 336 10.61 21.75 -8.96
N GLY A 337 11.16 22.55 -8.04
CA GLY A 337 11.02 24.02 -8.02
C GLY A 337 10.74 24.55 -6.61
N MET A 338 11.40 25.63 -6.21
CA MET A 338 11.17 26.31 -4.92
C MET A 338 10.20 27.45 -5.13
N ASP A 339 9.26 27.70 -4.23
CA ASP A 339 8.42 28.90 -4.33
C ASP A 339 9.17 30.09 -3.72
N THR A 340 9.26 31.21 -4.46
CA THR A 340 9.90 32.45 -3.98
C THR A 340 8.86 33.56 -3.83
N SER A 341 8.94 34.35 -2.75
CA SER A 341 8.09 35.54 -2.56
C SER A 341 8.77 36.85 -2.93
N ILE A 342 10.10 36.82 -3.16
CA ILE A 342 10.88 38.00 -3.52
C ILE A 342 10.92 38.13 -5.05
N ASN A 343 10.74 39.36 -5.55
CA ASN A 343 10.81 39.75 -6.97
C ASN A 343 9.70 39.21 -7.89
N TYR A 344 8.77 38.39 -7.40
CA TYR A 344 7.62 37.99 -8.21
C TYR A 344 6.58 39.13 -8.29
N VAL A 345 6.05 39.33 -9.50
CA VAL A 345 4.99 40.29 -9.80
C VAL A 345 3.74 39.52 -10.23
N ASN A 346 2.72 39.55 -9.36
CA ASN A 346 1.44 38.91 -9.57
C ASN A 346 0.49 39.83 -10.33
N GLY A 347 0.43 39.69 -11.66
CA GLY A 347 -0.47 40.50 -12.49
C GLY A 347 -0.26 42.02 -12.37
N GLY A 348 0.98 42.46 -12.16
CA GLY A 348 1.34 43.87 -11.92
C GLY A 348 1.47 44.25 -10.44
N VAL A 349 1.14 43.35 -9.50
CA VAL A 349 1.25 43.56 -8.05
C VAL A 349 2.48 42.84 -7.51
N ALA A 350 3.48 43.57 -7.03
CA ALA A 350 4.68 42.98 -6.43
C ALA A 350 4.35 42.22 -5.13
N LEU A 351 4.93 41.04 -4.91
CA LEU A 351 4.76 40.29 -3.66
C LEU A 351 5.65 40.84 -2.53
N SER A 352 5.27 40.51 -1.29
CA SER A 352 6.05 40.77 -0.09
C SER A 352 6.01 39.53 0.79
N ALA A 353 7.17 39.13 1.32
CA ALA A 353 7.31 37.88 2.05
C ALA A 353 6.34 37.80 3.27
N PRO A 354 5.58 36.71 3.42
CA PRO A 354 4.70 36.48 4.56
C PRO A 354 5.48 36.13 5.83
N LEU A 355 4.92 36.41 7.00
CA LEU A 355 5.56 36.09 8.27
C LEU A 355 5.41 34.59 8.58
N LEU A 356 6.46 33.95 9.08
CA LEU A 356 6.31 32.64 9.71
C LEU A 356 5.75 32.83 11.13
N ALA A 357 4.47 32.53 11.34
CA ALA A 357 3.83 32.61 12.64
C ALA A 357 4.24 31.39 13.48
N THR A 358 4.97 31.64 14.57
CA THR A 358 5.45 30.62 15.51
C THR A 358 4.96 30.90 16.92
N GLY A 359 4.94 29.89 17.79
CA GLY A 359 4.54 30.05 19.19
C GLY A 359 3.13 30.62 19.31
N SER A 360 2.92 31.64 20.16
CA SER A 360 1.61 32.27 20.36
C SER A 360 1.08 33.03 19.14
N LEU A 361 1.90 33.27 18.12
CA LEU A 361 1.44 33.85 16.86
C LEU A 361 0.80 32.79 15.95
N SER A 362 1.14 31.52 16.09
CA SER A 362 0.56 30.45 15.29
C SER A 362 -0.83 30.10 15.81
N TYR A 363 -1.79 29.92 14.90
CA TYR A 363 -3.09 29.36 15.25
C TYR A 363 -3.10 27.83 15.28
N ALA A 364 -2.02 27.16 14.86
CA ALA A 364 -1.94 25.71 14.96
C ALA A 364 -2.13 25.29 16.42
N ALA A 365 -3.16 24.49 16.71
CA ALA A 365 -3.37 23.98 18.06
C ALA A 365 -2.18 23.09 18.49
N SER A 366 -1.47 22.51 17.53
CA SER A 366 -0.23 21.76 17.76
C SER A 366 1.00 22.63 18.08
N GLY A 367 0.89 23.95 17.97
CA GLY A 367 2.02 24.89 18.11
C GLY A 367 2.97 24.91 16.91
N LEU A 368 2.67 24.17 15.84
CA LEU A 368 3.47 24.18 14.61
C LEU A 368 3.46 25.55 13.91
N PRO A 369 4.54 25.93 13.20
CA PRO A 369 4.57 27.16 12.42
C PRO A 369 3.51 27.18 11.32
N MET A 370 2.85 28.33 11.11
CA MET A 370 1.98 28.57 9.95
C MET A 370 2.45 29.82 9.19
N ILE A 371 2.11 29.92 7.92
CA ILE A 371 2.36 31.13 7.11
C ILE A 371 1.25 32.14 7.41
N LYS A 372 1.62 33.30 7.97
CA LYS A 372 0.68 34.39 8.24
C LYS A 372 0.61 35.35 7.07
N ILE A 373 -0.61 35.52 6.57
CA ILE A 373 -0.99 36.47 5.53
C ILE A 373 -1.73 37.64 6.20
N ASP A 374 -1.33 38.87 5.89
CA ASP A 374 -1.95 40.07 6.41
C ASP A 374 -1.88 41.23 5.39
N ALA A 375 -2.41 42.41 5.77
CA ALA A 375 -2.49 43.58 4.88
C ALA A 375 -1.14 44.10 4.35
N ASN A 376 -0.04 43.77 5.02
CA ASN A 376 1.30 44.24 4.70
C ASN A 376 2.13 43.16 3.98
N ASN A 377 1.68 41.91 4.00
CA ASN A 377 2.45 40.74 3.60
C ASN A 377 1.71 39.92 2.53
N ARG A 378 2.28 39.83 1.33
CA ARG A 378 1.64 39.30 0.13
C ARG A 378 2.22 37.96 -0.29
N GLY A 379 1.73 36.91 0.37
CA GLY A 379 1.68 35.54 -0.13
C GLY A 379 2.97 34.90 -0.66
N LEU A 380 2.82 33.68 -1.15
CA LEU A 380 3.86 32.99 -1.92
C LEU A 380 3.32 32.68 -3.32
N ALA A 381 4.22 32.50 -4.28
CA ALA A 381 3.89 32.01 -5.61
C ALA A 381 4.87 30.91 -6.03
N SER A 382 4.36 29.89 -6.70
CA SER A 382 5.21 28.83 -7.22
C SER A 382 6.13 29.31 -8.32
N ASP A 383 7.34 28.76 -8.39
CA ASP A 383 8.28 29.21 -9.42
C ASP A 383 7.93 28.70 -10.82
N ASP A 384 7.26 27.55 -10.89
CA ASP A 384 6.74 27.00 -12.13
C ASP A 384 5.22 27.01 -12.18
N LEU A 385 4.68 26.90 -13.39
CA LEU A 385 3.24 26.68 -13.59
C LEU A 385 2.85 25.34 -12.95
N VAL A 386 1.69 25.28 -12.28
CA VAL A 386 1.18 24.07 -11.64
C VAL A 386 1.16 22.91 -12.64
N GLY A 387 0.67 23.17 -13.85
CA GLY A 387 0.50 22.16 -14.91
C GLY A 387 -0.90 21.51 -14.91
N ILE A 388 -1.79 21.97 -14.05
CA ILE A 388 -3.21 21.61 -14.03
C ILE A 388 -3.99 22.74 -14.72
N THR A 389 -4.72 22.42 -15.79
CA THR A 389 -5.49 23.40 -16.56
C THR A 389 -6.89 22.89 -16.90
N GLY A 390 -7.77 23.82 -17.27
CA GLY A 390 -9.10 23.51 -17.75
C GLY A 390 -9.95 22.79 -16.70
N SER A 391 -10.67 21.77 -17.14
CA SER A 391 -11.52 20.92 -16.31
C SER A 391 -10.86 19.58 -15.94
N ALA A 392 -9.54 19.44 -16.02
CA ALA A 392 -8.81 18.19 -15.73
C ALA A 392 -8.84 17.79 -14.24
N ALA A 393 -9.47 16.65 -13.89
CA ALA A 393 -9.72 16.21 -12.51
C ALA A 393 -8.57 16.50 -11.52
N ARG A 394 -8.91 17.02 -10.33
CA ARG A 394 -7.90 17.40 -9.31
C ARG A 394 -8.48 17.34 -7.90
N THR A 395 -7.60 17.22 -6.92
CA THR A 395 -7.92 17.38 -5.49
C THR A 395 -6.91 18.34 -4.87
N VAL A 396 -7.39 19.35 -4.15
CA VAL A 396 -6.55 20.26 -3.36
C VAL A 396 -6.96 20.18 -1.91
N VAL A 397 -5.96 20.10 -1.03
CA VAL A 397 -6.13 20.06 0.42
C VAL A 397 -5.37 21.24 1.00
N THR A 398 -5.99 21.98 1.92
CA THR A 398 -5.33 23.06 2.65
C THR A 398 -5.71 23.05 4.12
N VAL A 399 -4.72 23.26 4.99
CA VAL A 399 -4.93 23.59 6.40
C VAL A 399 -4.88 25.10 6.52
N CYS A 400 -5.99 25.72 6.90
CA CYS A 400 -6.04 27.18 7.01
C CYS A 400 -7.05 27.68 8.04
N THR A 401 -6.92 28.96 8.40
CA THR A 401 -7.88 29.69 9.23
C THR A 401 -7.82 31.18 9.00
N ARG A 402 -8.93 31.87 9.26
CA ARG A 402 -9.12 33.31 9.08
C ARG A 402 -8.66 34.07 10.32
N ASP A 403 -8.10 35.26 10.12
CA ASP A 403 -7.75 36.17 11.23
C ASP A 403 -8.99 36.82 11.87
N SER A 404 -10.02 37.10 11.08
CA SER A 404 -11.23 37.77 11.55
C SER A 404 -12.46 37.36 10.74
N GLU A 405 -13.64 37.87 11.15
CA GLU A 405 -14.89 37.56 10.49
C GLU A 405 -15.01 38.11 9.06
N SER A 406 -14.19 39.11 8.71
CA SER A 406 -14.20 39.79 7.41
C SER A 406 -13.09 39.32 6.45
N ASP A 407 -12.15 38.52 6.94
CA ASP A 407 -10.98 38.10 6.17
C ASP A 407 -11.11 36.67 5.63
N GLY A 408 -10.29 36.30 4.64
CA GLY A 408 -10.15 34.94 4.15
C GLY A 408 -8.71 34.43 4.13
N ALA A 409 -8.51 33.14 4.38
CA ALA A 409 -7.23 32.47 4.18
C ALA A 409 -7.37 31.49 3.01
N ILE A 410 -6.73 31.81 1.88
CA ILE A 410 -6.94 31.08 0.63
C ILE A 410 -5.62 30.60 0.02
N VAL A 411 -5.74 29.57 -0.80
CA VAL A 411 -4.77 29.24 -1.83
C VAL A 411 -5.49 29.19 -3.16
N SER A 412 -4.80 29.56 -4.25
CA SER A 412 -5.43 29.64 -5.56
C SER A 412 -4.46 29.39 -6.70
N PHE A 413 -4.98 29.06 -7.87
CA PHE A 413 -4.26 29.11 -9.12
C PHE A 413 -5.24 29.37 -10.26
N GLY A 414 -4.77 30.03 -11.31
CA GLY A 414 -5.55 30.39 -12.48
C GLY A 414 -5.44 31.87 -12.79
N ALA A 415 -6.48 32.43 -13.40
CA ALA A 415 -6.58 33.84 -13.76
C ALA A 415 -7.88 34.45 -13.23
N ALA A 416 -7.87 35.72 -12.83
CA ALA A 416 -9.03 36.46 -12.29
C ALA A 416 -10.09 36.74 -13.36
N ALA A 417 -10.68 35.68 -13.90
CA ALA A 417 -11.74 35.66 -14.88
C ALA A 417 -12.75 34.56 -14.53
N ASN A 418 -14.00 34.75 -14.95
CA ASN A 418 -15.09 33.85 -14.60
C ASN A 418 -14.78 32.41 -15.04
N GLY A 419 -14.79 31.45 -14.11
CA GLY A 419 -14.45 30.05 -14.39
C GLY A 419 -12.97 29.70 -14.40
N GLN A 420 -12.06 30.69 -14.37
CA GLN A 420 -10.63 30.49 -14.68
C GLN A 420 -9.66 30.53 -13.50
N LEU A 421 -10.12 30.88 -12.30
CA LEU A 421 -9.34 30.83 -11.06
C LEU A 421 -9.92 29.76 -10.17
N PHE A 422 -9.17 28.73 -9.81
CA PHE A 422 -9.57 27.78 -8.78
C PHE A 422 -9.01 28.22 -7.42
N GLU A 423 -9.83 28.16 -6.37
CA GLU A 423 -9.42 28.47 -5.02
C GLU A 423 -10.04 27.55 -3.97
N ILE A 424 -9.35 27.47 -2.83
CA ILE A 424 -9.79 26.78 -1.63
C ILE A 424 -9.32 27.59 -0.43
N GLY A 425 -10.15 27.65 0.60
CA GLY A 425 -9.79 28.38 1.80
C GLY A 425 -10.95 28.60 2.75
N ASP A 426 -10.63 29.17 3.90
CA ASP A 426 -11.63 29.63 4.86
C ASP A 426 -11.96 31.08 4.51
N ARG A 427 -13.13 31.34 3.92
CA ARG A 427 -13.55 32.69 3.51
C ARG A 427 -14.60 33.28 4.45
N HIS A 428 -14.61 34.62 4.56
CA HIS A 428 -15.61 35.36 5.32
C HIS A 428 -17.07 35.12 4.89
N SER A 429 -17.28 34.66 3.65
CA SER A 429 -18.59 34.39 3.04
C SER A 429 -19.05 32.93 3.15
N SER A 430 -18.37 32.09 3.94
CA SER A 430 -18.63 30.64 4.06
C SER A 430 -18.23 29.80 2.85
N ALA A 431 -17.69 30.43 1.79
CA ALA A 431 -17.09 29.72 0.67
C ALA A 431 -15.86 28.93 1.14
N VAL A 432 -15.83 27.63 0.81
CA VAL A 432 -14.71 26.73 1.14
C VAL A 432 -13.84 26.42 -0.07
N GLY A 433 -14.38 26.58 -1.27
CA GLY A 433 -13.63 26.55 -2.52
C GLY A 433 -14.54 26.78 -3.70
N GLY A 434 -13.96 27.01 -4.87
CA GLY A 434 -14.75 27.45 -6.02
C GLY A 434 -13.90 27.99 -7.13
N CYS A 435 -14.54 28.76 -8.00
CA CYS A 435 -13.84 29.61 -8.94
C CYS A 435 -14.39 31.03 -9.00
N PHE A 436 -13.60 31.94 -9.56
CA PHE A 436 -14.01 33.34 -9.71
C PHE A 436 -15.33 33.44 -10.51
N GLY A 437 -16.22 34.33 -10.07
CA GLY A 437 -17.50 34.64 -10.72
C GLY A 437 -18.74 34.15 -9.95
N ASP A 438 -19.89 34.78 -10.24
CA ASP A 438 -21.14 34.52 -9.53
C ASP A 438 -21.68 33.10 -9.79
N GLY A 439 -22.02 32.39 -8.72
CA GLY A 439 -22.58 31.04 -8.78
C GLY A 439 -21.54 29.91 -8.93
N ASN A 440 -20.27 30.21 -8.70
CA ASN A 440 -19.19 29.22 -8.77
C ASN A 440 -18.50 28.92 -7.42
N ASP A 441 -18.94 29.56 -6.34
CA ASP A 441 -18.41 29.36 -4.98
C ASP A 441 -19.18 28.26 -4.25
N LEU A 442 -18.49 27.19 -3.86
CA LEU A 442 -19.04 26.14 -3.00
C LEU A 442 -18.94 26.60 -1.54
N ALA A 443 -20.09 26.80 -0.90
CA ALA A 443 -20.19 27.30 0.46
C ALA A 443 -20.69 26.24 1.45
N MET A 444 -20.22 26.34 2.70
CA MET A 444 -20.67 25.53 3.83
C MET A 444 -20.96 26.42 5.03
N ASN A 445 -22.24 26.53 5.42
CA ASN A 445 -22.69 27.39 6.52
C ASN A 445 -23.26 26.56 7.68
N PRO A 446 -22.96 26.87 8.96
CA PRO A 446 -22.14 27.99 9.47
C PRO A 446 -20.65 27.94 9.08
N LYS A 447 -19.96 29.08 9.12
CA LYS A 447 -18.48 29.16 8.97
C LYS A 447 -17.77 28.52 10.15
N ASN A 448 -16.54 28.08 9.94
CA ASN A 448 -15.68 27.71 11.06
C ASN A 448 -15.24 28.95 11.87
N PRO A 449 -14.96 28.77 13.18
CA PRO A 449 -14.48 29.85 14.04
C PRO A 449 -13.14 30.43 13.55
N VAL A 450 -13.00 31.76 13.67
CA VAL A 450 -11.74 32.47 13.42
C VAL A 450 -10.63 31.98 14.34
N GLY A 451 -9.38 32.00 13.86
CA GLY A 451 -8.22 31.58 14.64
C GLY A 451 -8.17 30.09 15.00
N THR A 452 -9.08 29.28 14.46
CA THR A 452 -9.07 27.81 14.63
C THR A 452 -8.64 27.15 13.31
N PRO A 453 -7.54 26.37 13.26
CA PRO A 453 -7.07 25.72 12.05
C PRO A 453 -8.08 24.68 11.59
N ASN A 454 -8.33 24.59 10.29
CA ASN A 454 -9.23 23.58 9.71
C ASN A 454 -8.61 22.97 8.46
N VAL A 455 -8.90 21.70 8.23
CA VAL A 455 -8.58 21.01 6.99
C VAL A 455 -9.75 21.18 6.02
N TYR A 456 -9.47 21.74 4.85
CA TYR A 456 -10.40 21.81 3.72
C TYR A 456 -9.85 20.94 2.59
N THR A 457 -10.72 20.14 1.97
CA THR A 457 -10.42 19.38 0.76
C THR A 457 -11.45 19.73 -0.30
N VAL A 458 -11.01 20.14 -1.49
CA VAL A 458 -11.90 20.42 -2.62
C VAL A 458 -11.41 19.64 -3.83
N SER A 459 -12.32 18.92 -4.46
CA SER A 459 -12.07 18.15 -5.67
C SER A 459 -12.95 18.64 -6.80
N VAL A 460 -12.38 18.70 -8.00
CA VAL A 460 -13.14 18.96 -9.21
C VAL A 460 -13.34 17.64 -9.94
N THR A 461 -14.57 17.14 -9.92
CA THR A 461 -14.95 15.81 -10.41
C THR A 461 -15.49 15.82 -11.84
N GLY A 462 -15.65 17.01 -12.43
CA GLY A 462 -16.04 17.19 -13.82
C GLY A 462 -16.03 18.67 -14.22
N PRO A 463 -16.39 19.00 -15.48
CA PRO A 463 -16.28 20.35 -16.02
C PRO A 463 -17.06 21.43 -15.27
N LYS A 464 -18.05 21.06 -14.46
CA LYS A 464 -18.82 21.97 -13.62
C LYS A 464 -19.00 21.48 -12.19
N ASN A 465 -18.35 20.39 -11.80
CA ASN A 465 -18.69 19.68 -10.58
C ASN A 465 -17.57 19.80 -9.55
N LEU A 466 -17.92 20.33 -8.39
CA LEU A 466 -17.07 20.42 -7.21
C LEU A 466 -17.65 19.55 -6.09
N VAL A 467 -16.74 18.90 -5.36
CA VAL A 467 -17.06 18.22 -4.11
C VAL A 467 -16.06 18.70 -3.08
N ALA A 468 -16.54 19.06 -1.90
CA ALA A 468 -15.70 19.56 -0.83
C ALA A 468 -16.00 18.86 0.50
N TRP A 469 -14.96 18.79 1.33
CA TRP A 469 -15.01 18.32 2.71
C TRP A 469 -14.26 19.30 3.59
N ARG A 470 -14.71 19.44 4.84
CA ARG A 470 -13.98 20.21 5.86
C ARG A 470 -14.07 19.59 7.24
N THR A 471 -13.12 19.93 8.09
CA THR A 471 -13.19 19.74 9.55
C THR A 471 -13.90 20.92 10.23
N GLY A 472 -14.22 20.75 11.51
CA GLY A 472 -14.84 21.80 12.32
C GLY A 472 -16.36 21.65 12.37
N VAL A 473 -17.08 22.74 12.14
CA VAL A 473 -18.54 22.77 12.28
C VAL A 473 -19.25 22.15 11.07
N ALA A 474 -20.35 21.44 11.33
CA ALA A 474 -21.20 20.91 10.27
C ALA A 474 -21.77 22.06 9.41
N PRO A 475 -22.00 21.86 8.10
CA PRO A 475 -21.77 20.61 7.36
C PRO A 475 -20.27 20.35 7.11
N SER A 476 -19.89 19.07 7.10
CA SER A 476 -18.51 18.62 6.86
C SER A 476 -18.26 18.22 5.41
N ASN A 477 -19.28 18.24 4.57
CA ASN A 477 -19.19 18.00 3.13
C ASN A 477 -20.30 18.72 2.37
N ALA A 478 -20.06 19.00 1.10
CA ALA A 478 -20.99 19.65 0.19
C ALA A 478 -20.54 19.45 -1.26
N THR A 479 -21.48 19.61 -2.18
CA THR A 479 -21.26 19.55 -3.62
C THR A 479 -21.78 20.82 -4.28
N LEU A 480 -21.20 21.19 -5.41
CA LEU A 480 -21.67 22.30 -6.24
C LEU A 480 -21.58 21.93 -7.71
N THR A 481 -22.64 22.23 -8.46
CA THR A 481 -22.59 22.36 -9.91
C THR A 481 -22.47 23.84 -10.26
N THR A 482 -21.34 24.26 -10.81
CA THR A 482 -21.03 25.65 -11.13
C THR A 482 -21.86 26.17 -12.29
N THR A 483 -22.15 27.47 -12.32
CA THR A 483 -22.85 28.11 -13.45
C THR A 483 -21.97 28.10 -14.70
N SER A 484 -20.68 28.40 -14.52
CA SER A 484 -19.67 28.45 -15.57
C SER A 484 -18.88 27.15 -15.66
N THR A 485 -18.31 26.85 -16.83
CA THR A 485 -17.37 25.74 -16.97
C THR A 485 -16.09 26.08 -16.23
N LEU A 486 -15.58 25.13 -15.44
CA LEU A 486 -14.27 25.22 -14.81
C LEU A 486 -13.21 25.12 -15.89
N ASP A 487 -12.52 26.22 -16.13
CA ASP A 487 -11.51 26.38 -17.17
C ASP A 487 -10.26 27.04 -16.59
N THR A 488 -9.62 26.39 -15.62
CA THR A 488 -8.49 26.99 -14.91
C THR A 488 -7.31 27.23 -15.85
N GLY A 489 -6.86 28.48 -15.95
CA GLY A 489 -5.75 28.84 -16.82
C GLY A 489 -4.40 28.26 -16.36
N ALA A 490 -3.48 28.06 -17.30
CA ALA A 490 -2.09 27.72 -16.99
C ALA A 490 -1.46 28.84 -16.15
N SER A 491 -1.11 28.52 -14.91
CA SER A 491 -0.77 29.52 -13.90
C SER A 491 0.14 28.93 -12.82
N ARG A 492 0.76 29.82 -12.05
CA ARG A 492 1.47 29.49 -10.82
C ARG A 492 0.46 29.24 -9.70
N PHE A 493 0.88 28.49 -8.69
CA PHE A 493 0.16 28.33 -7.45
C PHE A 493 0.40 29.53 -6.56
N PHE A 494 -0.63 30.00 -5.86
CA PHE A 494 -0.59 31.13 -4.97
C PHE A 494 -1.03 30.73 -3.58
N ILE A 495 -0.27 31.12 -2.57
CA ILE A 495 -0.65 31.02 -1.17
C ILE A 495 -0.97 32.42 -0.66
N GLY A 496 -2.17 32.64 -0.12
CA GLY A 496 -2.58 33.89 0.50
C GLY A 496 -3.08 34.99 -0.45
N GLN A 497 -3.33 34.69 -1.72
CA GLN A 497 -3.79 35.68 -2.70
C GLN A 497 -4.36 35.04 -3.97
N ARG A 498 -5.00 35.87 -4.80
CA ARG A 498 -5.45 35.57 -6.17
C ARG A 498 -4.54 36.21 -7.21
N PHE A 499 -4.61 35.72 -8.44
CA PHE A 499 -3.88 36.33 -9.55
C PHE A 499 -4.33 37.79 -9.78
N GLY A 500 -3.41 38.75 -9.78
CA GLY A 500 -3.65 40.15 -10.12
C GLY A 500 -4.54 40.95 -9.17
N ASP A 501 -4.89 40.42 -7.99
CA ASP A 501 -5.78 41.09 -7.04
C ASP A 501 -5.01 42.09 -6.14
N PRO A 502 -5.29 43.40 -6.20
CA PRO A 502 -4.61 44.38 -5.37
C PRO A 502 -5.21 44.50 -3.96
N ASN A 503 -6.35 43.88 -3.66
CA ASN A 503 -7.06 44.08 -2.41
C ASN A 503 -6.40 43.31 -1.25
N ARG A 504 -5.64 44.03 -0.44
CA ARG A 504 -4.90 43.48 0.71
C ARG A 504 -5.78 43.24 1.95
N ALA A 505 -7.01 43.72 1.94
CA ALA A 505 -7.91 43.58 3.08
C ALA A 505 -8.55 42.18 3.13
N ASP A 506 -8.83 41.58 1.97
CA ASP A 506 -9.69 40.40 1.88
C ASP A 506 -8.97 39.08 2.22
N PHE A 507 -7.63 39.06 2.15
CA PHE A 507 -6.82 37.86 2.36
C PHE A 507 -5.99 38.00 3.64
N ARG A 508 -6.54 37.53 4.78
CA ARG A 508 -5.83 37.49 6.05
C ARG A 508 -6.14 36.23 6.84
N GLY A 509 -5.10 35.67 7.43
CA GLY A 509 -5.19 34.46 8.20
C GLY A 509 -3.89 33.67 8.12
N GLN A 510 -3.99 32.37 8.37
CA GLN A 510 -2.82 31.50 8.43
C GLN A 510 -3.02 30.25 7.59
N ILE A 511 -1.96 29.84 6.89
CA ILE A 511 -1.90 28.64 6.07
C ILE A 511 -0.87 27.68 6.69
N GLY A 512 -1.33 26.49 7.07
CA GLY A 512 -0.52 25.46 7.72
C GLY A 512 0.11 24.50 6.74
N GLU A 513 -0.66 23.89 5.85
CA GLU A 513 -0.16 22.89 4.91
C GLU A 513 -1.02 22.83 3.66
N VAL A 514 -0.40 22.60 2.50
CA VAL A 514 -1.10 22.57 1.21
C VAL A 514 -0.65 21.37 0.41
N LEU A 515 -1.60 20.58 -0.10
CA LEU A 515 -1.35 19.48 -1.03
C LEU A 515 -2.19 19.63 -2.29
N VAL A 516 -1.58 19.42 -3.45
CA VAL A 516 -2.23 19.50 -4.77
C VAL A 516 -2.01 18.19 -5.52
N PHE A 517 -3.09 17.59 -5.99
CA PHE A 517 -3.10 16.37 -6.79
C PHE A 517 -3.75 16.66 -8.15
N ASP A 518 -3.13 16.18 -9.23
CA ASP A 518 -3.67 16.18 -10.60
C ASP A 518 -4.61 14.99 -10.87
N ARG A 519 -5.12 14.40 -9.78
CA ARG A 519 -6.07 13.28 -9.76
C ARG A 519 -7.08 13.46 -8.64
N LEU A 520 -8.11 12.63 -8.67
CA LEU A 520 -9.00 12.46 -7.52
C LEU A 520 -8.34 11.53 -6.49
N LEU A 521 -8.44 11.90 -5.22
CA LEU A 521 -8.22 10.97 -4.12
C LEU A 521 -9.47 10.08 -3.95
N ASP A 522 -9.26 8.78 -3.70
CA ASP A 522 -10.36 7.91 -3.31
C ASP A 522 -10.84 8.21 -1.87
N GLU A 523 -11.94 7.57 -1.46
CA GLU A 523 -12.52 7.81 -0.14
C GLU A 523 -11.57 7.46 1.01
N ASN A 524 -10.85 6.34 0.92
CA ASN A 524 -9.91 5.91 1.94
C ASN A 524 -8.70 6.85 1.99
N GLU A 525 -8.17 7.22 0.81
CA GLU A 525 -7.08 8.16 0.68
C GLU A 525 -7.39 9.51 1.32
N ARG A 526 -8.56 10.07 0.99
CA ARG A 526 -9.02 11.35 1.51
C ARG A 526 -9.27 11.30 3.02
N VAL A 527 -9.96 10.27 3.52
CA VAL A 527 -10.31 10.17 4.95
C VAL A 527 -9.04 10.03 5.79
N GLU A 528 -8.10 9.20 5.36
CA GLU A 528 -6.86 8.98 6.09
C GLU A 528 -5.95 10.21 6.06
N LEU A 529 -5.84 10.89 4.91
CA LEU A 529 -5.11 12.16 4.81
C LEU A 529 -5.71 13.22 5.74
N GLN A 530 -7.03 13.39 5.73
CA GLN A 530 -7.72 14.34 6.62
C GLN A 530 -7.47 13.99 8.10
N ARG A 531 -7.52 12.71 8.46
CA ARG A 531 -7.23 12.24 9.83
C ARG A 531 -5.82 12.59 10.28
N LEU A 532 -4.82 12.37 9.41
CA LEU A 532 -3.42 12.65 9.71
C LEU A 532 -3.14 14.16 9.82
N LEU A 533 -3.75 14.98 8.95
CA LEU A 533 -3.65 16.44 9.03
C LEU A 533 -4.28 17.00 10.31
N VAL A 534 -5.44 16.47 10.73
CA VAL A 534 -6.05 16.82 12.03
C VAL A 534 -5.08 16.52 13.17
N LYS A 535 -4.46 15.33 13.17
CA LYS A 535 -3.48 14.97 14.20
C LYS A 535 -2.22 15.86 14.18
N LYS A 536 -1.72 16.20 13.00
CA LYS A 536 -0.52 17.05 12.88
C LYS A 536 -0.79 18.50 13.32
N TRP A 537 -1.92 19.08 12.94
CA TRP A 537 -2.16 20.52 13.05
C TRP A 537 -3.13 20.94 14.16
N MET A 538 -4.08 20.08 14.51
CA MET A 538 -5.25 20.44 15.33
C MET A 538 -5.24 19.78 16.72
N SER A 539 -4.38 18.79 16.97
CA SER A 539 -4.12 18.29 18.33
C SER A 539 -2.88 18.93 18.94
N VAL A 540 -2.99 19.34 20.22
CA VAL A 540 -1.83 19.75 21.01
C VAL A 540 -0.90 18.53 21.13
N PRO A 541 0.41 18.62 20.81
CA PRO A 541 1.36 17.60 21.22
C PRO A 541 1.35 17.63 22.74
N SER A 542 0.63 16.68 23.33
CA SER A 542 0.55 16.59 24.77
C SER A 542 1.97 16.35 25.28
N GLY A 543 2.39 17.13 26.27
CA GLY A 543 3.41 16.70 27.24
C GLY A 543 2.93 15.50 28.08
N GLU A 544 1.97 14.72 27.57
CA GLU A 544 1.62 13.43 28.10
C GLU A 544 2.57 12.43 27.46
N SER A 545 3.21 11.64 28.31
CA SER A 545 4.03 10.51 27.95
C SER A 545 3.57 9.84 26.65
N GLU A 546 4.53 9.40 25.84
CA GLU A 546 4.43 8.46 24.70
C GLU A 546 3.76 7.10 25.06
N ASN A 547 2.88 7.05 26.06
CA ASN A 547 2.22 5.88 26.62
C ASN A 547 0.70 5.85 26.45
N THR A 548 0.07 6.83 25.79
CA THR A 548 -1.28 6.60 25.24
C THR A 548 -1.16 5.85 23.92
N ILE A 549 -0.68 4.62 24.06
CA ILE A 549 -0.91 3.49 23.16
C ILE A 549 -2.35 3.64 22.65
N SER A 550 -2.55 3.87 21.34
CA SER A 550 -3.82 3.53 20.70
C SER A 550 -4.15 2.13 21.19
N PRO A 551 -5.26 1.93 21.93
CA PRO A 551 -5.50 0.66 22.60
C PRO A 551 -5.35 -0.42 21.55
N VAL A 552 -4.39 -1.32 21.78
CA VAL A 552 -4.47 -2.63 21.15
C VAL A 552 -5.80 -3.16 21.67
N THR A 553 -6.81 -3.18 20.81
CA THR A 553 -8.09 -3.77 21.17
C THR A 553 -7.85 -5.27 21.23
N VAL A 554 -7.44 -5.74 22.40
CA VAL A 554 -7.24 -7.15 22.67
C VAL A 554 -8.61 -7.75 22.90
N ALA A 555 -9.25 -8.22 21.82
CA ALA A 555 -10.32 -9.19 21.96
C ALA A 555 -9.69 -10.50 22.45
N GLU A 556 -9.95 -10.86 23.71
CA GLU A 556 -9.59 -12.13 24.38
C GLU A 556 -8.26 -12.77 23.95
N GLY A 557 -7.14 -12.29 24.50
CA GLY A 557 -5.84 -12.95 24.38
C GLY A 557 -4.66 -12.03 24.68
N THR A 558 -4.00 -12.19 25.83
CA THR A 558 -2.96 -11.29 26.35
C THR A 558 -1.87 -10.95 25.32
N LEU A 559 -1.76 -9.69 24.92
CA LEU A 559 -0.56 -9.15 24.26
C LEU A 559 0.56 -9.07 25.31
N ARG A 560 1.58 -9.94 25.21
CA ARG A 560 2.78 -9.85 26.05
C ARG A 560 3.84 -9.02 25.34
N LEU A 561 3.98 -7.76 25.76
CA LEU A 561 5.16 -6.94 25.51
C LEU A 561 6.17 -7.28 26.62
N ALA A 562 7.03 -8.29 26.43
CA ALA A 562 8.08 -8.60 27.39
C ALA A 562 9.41 -8.89 26.69
N PRO A 563 10.55 -8.47 27.26
CA PRO A 563 11.86 -8.92 26.82
C PRO A 563 11.92 -10.45 26.91
N SER A 564 12.61 -11.10 25.96
CA SER A 564 12.86 -12.55 26.05
C SER A 564 13.54 -12.91 27.38
N ALA A 565 13.47 -14.18 27.78
CA ALA A 565 14.22 -14.73 28.92
C ALA A 565 15.73 -14.37 28.87
N GLU A 566 16.29 -14.19 27.67
CA GLU A 566 17.68 -13.77 27.44
C GLU A 566 17.93 -12.30 27.85
N ALA A 567 16.96 -11.41 27.66
CA ALA A 567 17.08 -10.00 28.06
C ALA A 567 16.88 -9.80 29.58
N ILE A 568 16.11 -10.66 30.25
CA ILE A 568 16.03 -10.68 31.73
C ILE A 568 17.31 -11.25 32.33
N ALA A 569 17.90 -12.27 31.71
CA ALA A 569 19.20 -12.80 32.14
C ALA A 569 20.31 -11.74 32.07
N ALA A 570 20.27 -10.83 31.09
CA ALA A 570 21.21 -9.72 30.96
C ALA A 570 21.09 -8.65 32.09
N LEU A 571 19.92 -8.54 32.74
CA LEU A 571 19.72 -7.66 33.90
C LEU A 571 20.32 -8.23 35.20
N ALA A 572 20.78 -9.49 35.17
CA ALA A 572 21.34 -10.22 36.32
C ALA A 572 20.51 -10.10 37.62
N PRO A 573 19.17 -10.24 37.59
CA PRO A 573 18.35 -10.09 38.78
C PRO A 573 18.73 -11.12 39.84
N THR A 574 18.73 -10.71 41.10
CA THR A 574 19.09 -11.60 42.22
C THR A 574 18.07 -12.74 42.39
N VAL A 575 16.79 -12.47 42.09
CA VAL A 575 15.69 -13.43 42.16
C VAL A 575 14.80 -13.23 40.94
N TRP A 576 14.50 -14.32 40.22
CA TRP A 576 13.62 -14.33 39.05
C TRP A 576 12.91 -15.68 38.94
N TYR A 577 11.58 -15.68 38.87
CA TYR A 577 10.77 -16.87 38.62
C TYR A 577 9.99 -16.68 37.32
N ASP A 578 9.95 -17.72 36.48
CA ASP A 578 9.21 -17.72 35.22
C ASP A 578 8.25 -18.91 35.18
N PRO A 579 7.02 -18.78 35.72
CA PRO A 579 6.06 -19.87 35.73
C PRO A 579 5.55 -20.24 34.32
N SER A 580 5.97 -19.53 33.26
CA SER A 580 5.67 -19.91 31.88
C SER A 580 6.69 -20.85 31.25
N ASP A 581 7.84 -21.09 31.91
CA ASP A 581 8.80 -22.11 31.54
C ASP A 581 8.52 -23.42 32.32
N PRO A 582 7.99 -24.48 31.66
CA PRO A 582 7.65 -25.73 32.32
C PRO A 582 8.84 -26.40 33.00
N ALA A 583 10.08 -26.13 32.57
CA ALA A 583 11.27 -26.68 33.19
C ALA A 583 11.56 -26.10 34.59
N THR A 584 10.91 -24.99 34.95
CA THR A 584 11.08 -24.30 36.23
C THR A 584 9.93 -24.52 37.20
N VAL A 585 8.86 -25.18 36.78
CA VAL A 585 7.65 -25.40 37.59
C VAL A 585 7.56 -26.87 38.00
N THR A 586 7.52 -27.12 39.31
CA THR A 586 7.23 -28.46 39.85
C THR A 586 5.79 -28.50 40.31
N THR A 587 5.06 -29.57 39.98
CA THR A 587 3.68 -29.78 40.40
C THR A 587 3.49 -31.11 41.16
N ASP A 588 2.47 -31.18 42.01
CA ASP A 588 2.01 -32.44 42.62
C ASP A 588 1.16 -33.27 41.65
N ALA A 589 0.77 -34.48 42.08
CA ALA A 589 -0.08 -35.38 41.30
C ALA A 589 -1.50 -34.82 41.01
N ALA A 590 -1.92 -33.76 41.68
CA ALA A 590 -3.18 -33.05 41.45
C ALA A 590 -2.99 -31.78 40.59
N GLY A 591 -1.78 -31.53 40.08
CA GLY A 591 -1.46 -30.37 39.23
C GLY A 591 -1.24 -29.07 39.98
N ARG A 592 -1.13 -29.08 41.32
CA ARG A 592 -0.82 -27.87 42.11
C ARG A 592 0.68 -27.59 42.06
N VAL A 593 1.06 -26.33 41.89
CA VAL A 593 2.48 -25.91 41.90
C VAL A 593 3.06 -26.09 43.30
N THR A 594 4.12 -26.90 43.41
CA THR A 594 4.81 -27.20 44.67
C THR A 594 6.18 -26.55 44.77
N ALA A 595 6.80 -26.17 43.64
CA ALA A 595 8.02 -25.38 43.62
C ALA A 595 8.16 -24.57 42.32
N LEU A 596 8.85 -23.43 42.42
CA LEU A 596 9.30 -22.62 41.29
C LEU A 596 10.82 -22.44 41.40
N ALA A 597 11.55 -22.82 40.36
CA ALA A 597 13.01 -22.71 40.33
C ALA A 597 13.44 -21.26 40.10
N ASN A 598 14.32 -20.74 40.94
CA ASN A 598 14.90 -19.41 40.75
C ASN A 598 15.89 -19.41 39.59
N LYS A 599 15.68 -18.51 38.61
CA LYS A 599 16.56 -18.27 37.47
C LYS A 599 17.50 -17.06 37.65
N GLY A 600 17.43 -16.40 38.80
CA GLY A 600 18.32 -15.28 39.15
C GLY A 600 19.75 -15.71 39.50
N THR A 601 20.61 -14.74 39.80
CA THR A 601 22.04 -14.97 40.11
C THR A 601 22.29 -15.59 41.49
N ARG A 602 21.28 -15.65 42.36
CA ARG A 602 21.37 -16.31 43.67
C ARG A 602 21.01 -17.79 43.52
N GLY A 603 21.88 -18.69 43.98
CA GLY A 603 21.71 -20.15 43.85
C GLY A 603 20.43 -20.71 44.48
N THR A 604 20.19 -22.01 44.26
CA THR A 604 18.96 -22.81 44.52
C THR A 604 18.37 -22.76 45.94
N SER A 605 18.98 -22.03 46.89
CA SER A 605 18.50 -21.89 48.26
C SER A 605 17.20 -21.08 48.41
N MET A 606 16.54 -20.70 47.31
CA MET A 606 15.27 -19.98 47.25
C MET A 606 14.15 -20.78 46.55
N ASP A 607 14.41 -22.03 46.16
CA ASP A 607 13.41 -22.96 45.61
C ASP A 607 12.49 -23.47 46.74
N ALA A 608 11.89 -22.56 47.50
CA ALA A 608 11.05 -22.89 48.65
C ALA A 608 9.60 -23.04 48.20
N GLY A 609 9.05 -24.24 48.39
CA GLY A 609 7.61 -24.45 48.40
C GLY A 609 6.99 -23.65 49.55
N ILE A 610 5.93 -22.90 49.25
CA ILE A 610 5.07 -22.33 50.29
C ILE A 610 4.35 -23.54 50.91
N GLN A 611 4.62 -23.82 52.20
CA GLN A 611 3.87 -24.85 52.95
C GLN A 611 2.38 -24.52 53.02
#